data_AF-A0A756W5H8-F1
#
_entry.id   AF-A0A756W5H8-F1
#
_cell.length_a   1.000
_cell.length_b   1.000
_cell.length_c   1.000
_cell.angle_alpha   90.00
_cell.angle_beta   90.00
_cell.angle_gamma   90.00
#
_symmetry.space_group_name_H-M   'P 1'
#
loop_
_entity.id
_entity.type
_entity.pdbx_description
1 polymer ?
#
loop_
_entity_poly.entity_id
_entity_poly.type
_entity_poly.pdbx_seq_one_letter_code
_entity_poly.pdbx_strand_id
1 'polypeptide(L)' 'SVFLMPSKEWSFISSSLVKEVARHQGDVTHFLPDNVHQALMDKLK' A
#
# COMPACT_ATOMS: atom_id res chain seq x y z
N SER A 1 22.72 -6.30 13.92
CA SER A 1 21.39 -6.15 13.32
C SER A 1 21.18 -7.28 12.32
N VAL A 2 19.95 -7.80 12.20
CA VAL A 2 19.59 -8.78 11.18
C VAL A 2 18.75 -8.07 10.14
N PHE A 3 19.13 -8.20 8.87
CA PHE A 3 18.36 -7.70 7.74
C PHE A 3 17.71 -8.90 7.04
N LEU A 4 16.43 -8.77 6.70
CA LEU A 4 15.68 -9.79 5.99
C LEU A 4 15.24 -9.21 4.64
N MET A 5 15.31 -10.02 3.60
CA MET A 5 14.73 -9.66 2.31
C MET A 5 13.21 -9.85 2.36
N PRO A 6 12.44 -8.91 1.80
CA PRO A 6 11.02 -9.14 1.58
C PRO A 6 10.82 -10.26 0.54
N SER A 7 9.67 -10.92 0.57
CA SER A 7 9.29 -11.86 -0.49
C SER A 7 9.21 -11.12 -1.83
N LYS A 8 9.60 -11.81 -2.91
CA LYS A 8 9.70 -11.25 -4.26
C LYS A 8 8.44 -10.51 -4.72
N GLU A 9 7.27 -11.00 -4.33
CA GLU A 9 5.95 -10.44 -4.63
C GLU A 9 5.71 -9.05 -4.01
N TRP A 10 6.48 -8.65 -2.99
CA TRP A 10 6.31 -7.38 -2.30
C TRP A 10 7.51 -6.44 -2.49
N SER A 11 8.55 -6.87 -3.22
CA SER A 11 9.78 -6.08 -3.39
C SER A 11 9.59 -4.77 -4.18
N PHE A 12 8.47 -4.63 -4.89
CA PHE A 12 8.17 -3.45 -5.72
C PHE A 12 7.21 -2.45 -5.05
N ILE A 13 6.60 -2.79 -3.90
CA ILE A 13 5.62 -1.91 -3.25
C ILE A 13 6.28 -0.95 -2.25
N SER A 14 5.73 0.26 -2.15
CA SER A 14 6.09 1.22 -1.10
C SER A 14 4.87 2.02 -0.66
N SER A 15 4.86 2.49 0.59
CA SER A 15 3.74 3.30 1.09
C SER A 15 3.54 4.58 0.27
N SER A 16 4.62 5.18 -0.24
CA SER A 16 4.54 6.36 -1.10
C SER A 16 3.83 6.04 -2.42
N LEU A 17 4.20 4.94 -3.08
CA LEU A 17 3.57 4.50 -4.33
C LEU A 17 2.08 4.21 -4.13
N VAL A 18 1.74 3.43 -3.11
CA VAL A 18 0.33 3.06 -2.83
C VAL A 18 -0.52 4.28 -2.56
N LYS A 19 -0.04 5.23 -1.75
CA LYS A 19 -0.75 6.48 -1.47
C LYS A 19 -0.94 7.34 -2.73
N GLU A 20 0.03 7.35 -3.63
CA GLU A 20 -0.06 8.12 -4.86
C GLU A 20 -1.14 7.57 -5.80
N VAL A 21 -1.13 6.26 -6.04
CA VAL A 21 -2.16 5.58 -6.84
C VAL A 21 -3.56 5.85 -6.26
N ALA A 22 -3.72 5.72 -4.94
CA ALA A 22 -4.98 5.95 -4.25
C ALA A 22 -5.49 7.40 -4.39
N ARG A 23 -4.62 8.41 -4.33
CA ARG A 23 -4.99 9.83 -4.56
C ARG A 23 -5.52 10.08 -5.96
N HIS A 24 -5.00 9.34 -6.93
CA HIS A 24 -5.43 9.39 -8.32
C HIS A 24 -6.59 8.43 -8.63
N GLN A 25 -7.31 7.96 -7.60
CA GLN A 25 -8.49 7.08 -7.73
C GLN A 25 -8.17 5.71 -8.36
N GLY A 26 -6.91 5.29 -8.35
CA GLY A 26 -6.52 3.93 -8.73
C GLY A 26 -6.83 2.92 -7.62
N ASP A 27 -7.16 1.69 -8.01
CA ASP A 27 -7.41 0.59 -7.07
C ASP A 27 -6.10 0.11 -6.42
N VAL A 28 -6.12 0.03 -5.09
CA VAL A 28 -4.99 -0.42 -4.27
C VAL A 28 -5.35 -1.57 -3.32
N THR A 29 -6.56 -2.13 -3.46
CA THR A 29 -7.11 -3.14 -2.53
C THR A 29 -6.22 -4.38 -2.47
N HIS A 30 -5.63 -4.80 -3.60
CA HIS A 30 -4.76 -5.97 -3.64
C HIS A 30 -3.44 -5.82 -2.86
N PHE A 31 -3.04 -4.58 -2.56
CA PHE A 31 -1.77 -4.27 -1.89
C PHE A 31 -1.93 -3.99 -0.40
N LEU A 32 -3.16 -4.02 0.12
CA LEU A 32 -3.49 -3.58 1.47
C LEU A 32 -4.44 -4.56 2.17
N PRO A 33 -4.23 -4.83 3.46
CA PRO A 33 -5.28 -5.40 4.29
C PRO A 33 -6.51 -4.47 4.36
N ASP A 34 -7.70 -5.03 4.52
CA ASP A 34 -8.97 -4.29 4.49
C ASP A 34 -8.99 -3.11 5.47
N ASN A 35 -8.50 -3.29 6.69
CA ASN A 35 -8.46 -2.23 7.71
C ASN A 35 -7.59 -1.03 7.29
N VAL A 36 -6.49 -1.28 6.56
CA VAL A 36 -5.60 -0.22 6.07
C VAL A 36 -6.22 0.46 4.85
N HIS A 37 -6.86 -0.31 3.96
CA HIS A 37 -7.59 0.25 2.82
C HIS A 37 -8.68 1.22 3.27
N GLN A 38 -9.53 0.82 4.23
CA GLN A 38 -10.58 1.70 4.76
C GLN A 38 -10.00 2.98 5.38
N ALA A 39 -8.99 2.86 6.23
CA ALA A 39 -8.33 4.01 6.84
C ALA A 39 -7.66 4.95 5.83
N LEU A 40 -7.12 4.38 4.73
CA LEU A 40 -6.54 5.17 3.65
C LEU A 40 -7.63 5.95 2.90
N MET A 41 -8.74 5.30 2.55
CA MET A 41 -9.86 5.95 1.86
C MET A 41 -10.50 7.05 2.72
N ASP A 42 -10.68 6.82 4.02
CA ASP A 42 -11.22 7.82 4.95
C ASP A 42 -10.31 9.06 5.08
N LYS A 43 -9.00 8.89 4.88
CA LYS A 43 -8.03 9.99 4.89
C LYS A 43 -7.99 10.79 3.58
N LEU A 44 -8.44 10.21 2.47
CA LEU A 44 -8.42 10.82 1.13
C LEU A 44 -9.74 11.48 0.73
N LYS A 45 -10.82 11.21 1.47
CA LYS A 45 -12.06 12.02 1.43
C LYS A 45 -11.76 13.46 1.85
#